data_AF-A0A6C0DTR2-F1
#
_entry.id   AF-A0A6C0DTR2-F1
#
_cell.length_a   1.000
_cell.length_b   1.000
_cell.length_c   1.000
_cell.angle_alpha   90.00
_cell.angle_beta   90.00
_cell.angle_gamma   90.00
#
_symmetry.space_group_name_H-M   'P 1'
#
loop_
_entity.id
_entity.type
_entity.pdbx_description
1 polymer ?
#
loop_
_entity_poly.entity_id
_entity_poly.type
_entity_poly.pdbx_seq_one_letter_code
_entity_poly.pdbx_strand_id
1 'polypeptide(L)'
;MSTDCTTLDRLRGPKILDMSIFDWVTSLAAATLVGWLFGITGGAHWVLFILAWILFGVVTHYAFGVKTMLGYYLGLNTKPLRNKHC
;
A
#
# COMPACT_ATOMS: atom_id res chain seq x y z
N MET A 1 34.71 -9.58 0.82
CA MET A 1 34.12 -8.82 1.94
C MET A 1 32.75 -9.43 2.19
N SER A 2 32.66 -10.30 3.20
CA SER A 2 31.46 -11.06 3.55
C SER A 2 30.47 -10.17 4.28
N THR A 3 29.43 -9.71 3.59
CA THR A 3 28.25 -9.11 4.22
C THR A 3 27.36 -10.26 4.70
N ASP A 4 27.50 -10.61 5.97
CA ASP A 4 26.55 -11.51 6.63
C ASP A 4 25.20 -10.77 6.78
N CYS A 5 24.30 -11.01 5.82
CA CYS A 5 22.90 -10.60 5.95
C CYS A 5 22.33 -11.27 7.21
N THR A 6 21.96 -10.48 8.21
CA THR A 6 21.36 -11.04 9.43
C THR A 6 20.03 -11.71 9.11
N THR A 7 19.65 -12.72 9.89
CA THR A 7 18.34 -13.41 9.80
C THR A 7 17.16 -12.43 9.82
N LEU A 8 17.36 -11.25 10.43
CA LEU A 8 16.43 -10.13 10.45
C LEU A 8 16.16 -9.53 9.06
N ASP A 9 17.18 -9.43 8.19
CA ASP A 9 17.06 -8.91 6.82
C ASP A 9 16.31 -9.89 5.91
N ARG A 10 16.42 -11.19 6.21
CA ARG A 10 15.68 -12.26 5.53
C ARG A 10 14.20 -12.29 5.92
N LEU A 11 13.87 -11.86 7.14
CA LEU A 11 12.49 -11.69 7.63
C LEU A 11 11.84 -10.40 7.10
N ARG A 12 12.62 -9.43 6.61
CA ARG A 12 12.12 -8.32 5.78
C ARG A 12 11.78 -8.82 4.35
N GLY A 13 11.07 -9.94 4.25
CA GLY A 13 10.49 -10.49 3.03
C GLY A 13 9.53 -9.51 2.34
N PRO A 14 8.89 -9.89 1.22
CA PRO A 14 8.22 -8.97 0.30
C PRO A 14 7.31 -7.99 1.05
N LYS A 15 7.75 -6.73 1.07
CA LYS A 15 7.14 -5.57 1.73
C LYS A 15 5.84 -5.14 1.03
N ILE A 16 4.91 -6.07 0.83
CA ILE A 16 3.53 -5.73 0.39
C ILE A 16 2.81 -5.04 1.56
N LEU A 17 3.10 -5.51 2.78
CA LEU A 17 2.57 -5.00 4.04
C LEU A 17 3.38 -3.82 4.62
N ASP A 18 4.52 -3.47 4.01
CA ASP A 18 5.37 -2.36 4.44
C ASP A 18 5.30 -1.21 3.41
N MET A 19 4.11 -1.01 2.84
CA MET A 19 3.68 0.37 2.62
C MET A 19 3.79 1.03 3.99
N SER A 20 4.39 2.22 4.07
CA SER A 20 4.78 2.74 5.39
C SER A 20 3.54 2.75 6.29
N ILE A 21 3.68 2.33 7.56
CA ILE A 21 2.53 2.35 8.51
C ILE A 21 1.87 3.74 8.47
N PHE A 22 2.69 4.78 8.28
CA PHE A 22 2.25 6.14 8.02
C PHE A 22 1.34 6.28 6.78
N ASP A 23 1.67 5.70 5.63
CA ASP A 23 0.81 5.71 4.42
C ASP A 23 -0.52 5.02 4.66
N TRP A 24 -0.53 3.90 5.39
CA TRP A 24 -1.77 3.22 5.74
C TRP A 24 -2.64 4.03 6.70
N VAL A 25 -2.03 4.59 7.74
CA VAL A 25 -2.74 5.42 8.73
C VAL A 25 -3.27 6.69 8.07
N THR A 26 -2.48 7.37 7.24
CA THR A 26 -2.91 8.57 6.53
C THR A 26 -4.01 8.27 5.50
N SER A 27 -3.89 7.18 4.75
CA SER A 27 -4.93 6.75 3.81
C SER A 27 -6.24 6.40 4.52
N LEU A 28 -6.18 5.68 5.65
CA LEU A 28 -7.37 5.35 6.44
C LEU A 28 -7.98 6.58 7.12
N ALA A 29 -7.16 7.52 7.59
CA ALA A 29 -7.64 8.78 8.14
C ALA A 29 -8.36 9.61 7.07
N ALA A 30 -7.79 9.69 5.86
CA ALA A 30 -8.42 10.35 4.71
C ALA A 30 -9.74 9.65 4.32
N ALA A 31 -9.75 8.32 4.25
CA ALA A 31 -10.95 7.53 3.99
C ALA A 31 -12.04 7.82 5.05
N THR A 32 -11.66 7.88 6.32
CA THR A 32 -12.59 8.16 7.42
C THR A 32 -13.20 9.56 7.29
N LEU A 33 -12.37 10.57 6.99
CA LEU A 33 -12.82 11.94 6.78
C LEU A 33 -13.79 12.05 5.59
N VAL A 34 -13.46 11.40 4.47
CA VAL A 34 -14.31 11.36 3.28
C VAL A 34 -15.62 10.64 3.59
N GLY A 35 -15.57 9.47 4.23
CA GLY A 35 -16.76 8.74 4.63
C GLY A 35 -17.68 9.54 5.56
N TRP A 36 -17.10 10.32 6.48
CA TRP A 36 -17.85 11.24 7.33
C TRP A 36 -18.49 12.39 6.52
N LEU A 37 -17.74 13.02 5.61
CA LEU A 37 -18.23 14.12 4.76
C LEU A 37 -19.41 13.70 3.87
N PHE A 38 -19.38 12.47 3.35
CA PHE A 38 -20.45 11.90 2.53
C PHE A 38 -21.53 11.19 3.35
N GLY A 39 -21.47 11.22 4.68
CA GLY A 39 -22.50 10.63 5.55
C GLY A 39 -22.62 9.12 5.44
N ILE A 40 -21.53 8.40 5.18
CA ILE A 40 -21.52 6.95 5.05
C ILE A 40 -21.83 6.30 6.39
N THR A 41 -22.95 5.60 6.45
CA THR A 41 -23.44 4.93 7.67
C THR A 41 -23.72 3.45 7.41
N GLY A 42 -23.51 2.63 8.45
CA GLY A 42 -23.70 1.19 8.39
C GLY A 42 -22.47 0.41 7.87
N GLY A 43 -22.23 -0.75 8.47
CA GLY A 43 -21.02 -1.54 8.20
C GLY A 43 -20.86 -1.98 6.74
N ALA A 44 -21.95 -2.35 6.06
CA ALA A 44 -21.91 -2.77 4.67
C ALA A 44 -21.44 -1.64 3.72
N HIS A 45 -21.93 -0.42 3.91
CA HIS A 45 -21.51 0.73 3.12
C HIS A 45 -20.04 1.09 3.38
N TRP A 46 -19.58 0.99 4.63
CA TRP A 46 -18.16 1.18 4.96
C TRP A 46 -17.26 0.15 4.27
N VAL A 47 -17.66 -1.12 4.24
CA VAL A 47 -16.90 -2.16 3.53
C VAL A 47 -16.79 -1.84 2.04
N LEU A 48 -17.91 -1.52 1.39
CA LEU A 48 -17.92 -1.16 -0.03
C LEU A 48 -17.09 0.10 -0.30
N PHE A 49 -17.19 1.10 0.57
CA PHE A 49 -16.43 2.34 0.47
C PHE A 49 -14.92 2.08 0.60
N ILE A 50 -14.48 1.28 1.57
CA ILE A 50 -13.05 0.95 1.74
C ILE A 50 -12.53 0.15 0.54
N LEU A 51 -13.32 -0.77 -0.02
CA LEU A 51 -12.94 -1.49 -1.25
C LEU A 51 -12.77 -0.51 -2.42
N ALA A 52 -13.70 0.43 -2.59
CA ALA A 52 -13.60 1.48 -3.61
C ALA A 52 -12.40 2.41 -3.34
N TRP A 53 -12.08 2.72 -2.08
CA TRP A 53 -10.94 3.54 -1.68
C TRP A 53 -9.60 2.88 -2.02
N ILE A 54 -9.47 1.57 -1.74
CA ILE A 54 -8.28 0.79 -2.11
C ILE A 54 -8.14 0.78 -3.63
N LEU A 55 -9.23 0.52 -4.37
CA LEU A 55 -9.21 0.54 -5.83
C LEU A 55 -8.79 1.91 -6.37
N PHE A 56 -9.34 3.00 -5.81
CA PHE A 56 -8.94 4.36 -6.12
C PHE A 56 -7.44 4.58 -5.89
N GLY A 57 -6.91 4.09 -4.76
CA GLY A 57 -5.48 4.12 -4.46
C GLY A 57 -4.66 3.42 -5.54
N VAL A 58 -5.04 2.20 -5.95
CA VAL A 58 -4.35 1.45 -7.02
C VAL A 58 -4.35 2.20 -8.34
N VAL A 59 -5.51 2.73 -8.76
CA VAL A 59 -5.64 3.50 -10.01
C VAL A 59 -4.81 4.77 -9.97
N THR A 60 -4.80 5.48 -8.84
CA THR A 60 -3.98 6.68 -8.64
C THR A 60 -2.50 6.34 -8.77
N HIS A 61 -2.02 5.29 -8.11
CA HIS A 61 -0.62 4.87 -8.24
C HIS A 61 -0.25 4.48 -9.67
N TYR A 62 -1.17 3.85 -10.40
CA TYR A 62 -0.98 3.55 -11.82
C TYR A 62 -0.90 4.83 -12.67
N ALA A 63 -1.85 5.76 -12.53
CA ALA A 63 -1.93 7.00 -13.29
C ALA A 63 -0.71 7.92 -13.06
N PHE A 64 -0.20 7.97 -11.82
CA PHE A 64 0.97 8.76 -11.45
C PHE A 64 2.31 8.00 -11.61
N GLY A 65 2.29 6.77 -12.13
CA GLY A 65 3.50 5.97 -12.38
C GLY A 65 4.26 5.58 -11.11
N VAL A 66 3.58 5.53 -9.96
CA VAL A 66 4.18 5.15 -8.68
C VAL A 66 4.41 3.64 -8.67
N LYS A 67 5.69 3.24 -8.68
CA LYS A 67 6.10 1.84 -8.71
C LYS A 67 5.89 1.17 -7.35
N THR A 68 4.73 0.56 -7.14
CA THR A 68 4.41 -0.20 -5.93
C THR A 68 4.63 -1.70 -6.11
N MET A 69 4.86 -2.42 -4.99
CA MET A 69 4.90 -3.89 -5.00
C MET A 69 3.56 -4.49 -5.43
N LEU A 70 2.43 -3.90 -5.00
CA LEU A 70 1.10 -4.30 -5.44
C LEU A 70 0.96 -4.16 -6.96
N GLY A 71 1.41 -3.04 -7.54
CA GLY A 71 1.44 -2.86 -8.99
C GLY A 71 2.35 -3.87 -9.70
N TYR A 72 3.45 -4.31 -9.09
CA TYR A 72 4.26 -5.41 -9.62
C TYR A 72 3.51 -6.76 -9.61
N TYR A 73 2.81 -7.11 -8.53
CA TYR A 73 1.98 -8.34 -8.49
C TYR A 73 0.82 -8.32 -9.48
N LEU A 74 0.26 -7.14 -9.73
CA LEU A 74 -0.80 -6.93 -10.73
C LEU A 74 -0.27 -6.84 -12.17
N GLY A 75 1.05 -6.94 -12.38
CA GLY A 75 1.67 -6.85 -13.71
C GLY A 75 1.66 -5.43 -14.33
N LEU A 76 1.36 -4.40 -13.52
CA LEU A 76 1.25 -3.01 -13.96
C LEU A 76 2.61 -2.29 -13.98
N ASN A 77 3.56 -2.71 -13.12
CA ASN A 77 4.84 -2.03 -12.93
C ASN A 77 6.03 -3.00 -12.95
N THR A 78 7.19 -2.52 -13.38
CA THR A 78 8.45 -3.23 -13.14
C THR A 78 8.76 -3.27 -11.65
N LYS A 79 9.43 -4.34 -11.19
CA LYS A 79 9.77 -4.53 -9.78
C LYS A 79 10.47 -3.27 -9.25
N PRO A 80 9.94 -2.60 -8.21
CA PRO A 80 10.54 -1.37 -7.70
C PRO A 80 11.97 -1.64 -7.21
N LEU A 81 12.86 -0.67 -7.44
CA LEU A 81 14.23 -0.69 -6.92
C LEU A 81 14.17 -0.68 -5.40
N ARG A 82 14.25 -1.87 -4.81
CA ARG A 82 14.45 -2.01 -3.37
C ARG A 82 15.95 -1.87 -3.15
N ASN A 83 16.39 -0.77 -2.53
CA ASN A 83 17.76 -0.67 -2.04
C ASN A 83 18.00 -1.87 -1.11
N LYS A 84 18.74 -2.85 -1.63
CA LYS A 84 19.25 -3.97 -0.84
C LYS A 84 20.46 -3.45 -0.09
N HIS A 85 20.22 -2.61 0.91
CA HIS A 85 21.15 -2.58 2.03
C HIS A 85 20.77 -3.77 2.91
N CYS A 86 21.32 -4.93 2.51
CA CYS A 86 21.17 -6.27 3.09
C CYS A 86 19.83 -6.98 2.84
#